data_AF-A0A7M1R3J3-F1
#
_entry.id   AF-A0A7M1R3J3-F1
#
_cell.length_a   1.000
_cell.length_b   1.000
_cell.length_c   1.000
_cell.angle_alpha   90.00
_cell.angle_beta   90.00
_cell.angle_gamma   90.00
#
_symmetry.space_group_name_H-M   'P 1'
#
loop_
_entity.id
_entity.type
_entity.pdbx_description
1 polymer ?
#
loop_
_entity_poly.entity_id
_entity_poly.type
_entity_poly.pdbx_seq_one_letter_code
_entity_poly.pdbx_strand_id
1 'polypeptide(L)'
;MKPTDTRAEEVTTEKFVDDDFAPSEKDKNYVKREVARIREFISDLSMDDLKSGDWFAKLLAFSLNQYVTQVDAAYFKKKYPHLPPDAVVDARIKMAANYAAIEGALSSSAYTGAVAATISSGGGASPLALPAGGASFVIDMSYLSYLQLRMAYDISVLYGIPLDLNDPDDTWKLVKLAFDIKVGETAGSAVMKGVPAFIRPVIKKIFSGSTLATLKSLPVVGKHLLQRNIIKFAIPGLTIPLTTAVNRWTTKVAGTRAKASLRREAQIIEASQRIVAQAEQVEAVISALWWIINVDKSVQDEERLLLHHLTISAAQSTENGEEYLRYIEAFKSQIEVDEDDLWSRISQISEDGAPKLYHAAVIASAVDGKISKQELELLKLLAKRLGLEHDEKLIDEIKRQWK
;
A
#
# COMPACT_ATOMS: atom_id res chain seq x y z
N MET A 1 -32.88 30.82 16.81
CA MET A 1 -31.50 31.27 17.04
C MET A 1 -31.04 30.75 18.40
N LYS A 2 -30.38 29.59 18.40
CA LYS A 2 -29.45 29.06 19.42
C LYS A 2 -28.68 27.91 18.73
N PRO A 3 -27.37 27.78 18.95
CA PRO A 3 -26.49 27.03 18.06
C PRO A 3 -26.47 25.55 18.41
N THR A 4 -26.45 24.72 17.37
CA THR A 4 -26.27 23.27 17.43
C THR A 4 -24.83 22.96 17.85
N ASP A 5 -24.72 22.30 19.00
CA ASP A 5 -23.50 21.82 19.63
C ASP A 5 -22.79 20.82 18.69
N THR A 6 -21.68 21.25 18.11
CA THR A 6 -20.77 20.38 17.34
C THR A 6 -19.71 19.91 18.30
N ARG A 7 -20.00 18.85 19.06
CA ARG A 7 -19.06 18.26 20.00
C ARG A 7 -17.93 17.60 19.21
N ALA A 8 -16.80 18.29 19.10
CA ALA A 8 -15.54 17.70 18.69
C ALA A 8 -15.25 16.52 19.64
N GLU A 9 -15.07 15.32 19.09
CA GLU A 9 -14.60 14.18 19.86
C GLU A 9 -13.24 14.53 20.47
N GLU A 10 -13.22 14.76 21.78
CA GLU A 10 -12.02 14.80 22.59
C GLU A 10 -11.37 13.41 22.54
N VAL A 11 -10.32 13.28 21.72
CA VAL A 11 -9.48 12.10 21.68
C VAL A 11 -8.68 12.06 22.99
N THR A 12 -9.20 11.35 23.99
CA THR A 12 -8.58 11.20 25.31
C THR A 12 -7.27 10.41 25.22
N THR A 13 -6.29 10.87 26.01
CA THR A 13 -4.88 10.43 26.07
C THR A 13 -4.65 8.96 26.45
N GLU A 14 -5.68 8.24 26.91
CA GLU A 14 -5.56 6.86 27.40
C GLU A 14 -5.35 5.82 26.29
N LYS A 15 -5.70 6.11 25.02
CA LYS A 15 -5.48 5.17 23.90
C LYS A 15 -4.05 5.10 23.36
N PHE A 16 -3.13 5.93 23.87
CA PHE A 16 -1.80 6.13 23.27
C PHE A 16 -0.65 5.45 24.02
N VAL A 17 -0.90 4.87 25.20
CA VAL A 17 0.13 4.25 26.03
C VAL A 17 -0.01 2.72 25.96
N ASP A 18 0.80 2.11 25.11
CA ASP A 18 1.12 0.68 25.17
C ASP A 18 2.28 0.56 26.18
N ASP A 19 2.04 -0.02 27.36
CA ASP A 19 2.94 -0.02 28.54
C ASP A 19 4.30 -0.74 28.34
N ASP A 20 4.52 -1.40 27.19
CA ASP A 20 5.67 -2.28 26.93
C ASP A 20 6.82 -1.64 26.10
N PHE A 21 6.80 -0.33 25.84
CA PHE A 21 7.83 0.28 24.98
C PHE A 21 9.06 0.79 25.75
N ALA A 22 10.08 -0.08 25.87
CA ALA A 22 11.42 0.27 26.32
C ALA A 22 12.45 0.05 25.18
N PRO A 23 12.91 1.12 24.49
CA PRO A 23 13.84 0.96 23.37
C PRO A 23 15.24 0.53 23.84
N SER A 24 15.81 -0.49 23.18
CA SER A 24 17.17 -0.95 23.47
C SER A 24 18.22 0.10 23.06
N GLU A 25 19.40 0.11 23.70
CA GLU A 25 20.50 1.00 23.29
C GLU A 25 20.97 0.72 21.86
N LYS A 26 20.88 -0.53 21.40
CA LYS A 26 21.17 -0.89 20.01
C LYS A 26 20.22 -0.19 19.04
N ASP A 27 18.93 -0.17 19.35
CA ASP A 27 17.91 0.51 18.53
C ASP A 27 18.09 2.03 18.57
N LYS A 28 18.36 2.61 19.74
CA LYS A 28 18.66 4.05 19.86
C LYS A 28 19.86 4.44 19.01
N ASN A 29 20.94 3.67 19.06
CA ASN A 29 22.15 3.93 18.29
C ASN A 29 21.91 3.73 16.78
N TYR A 30 21.08 2.78 16.38
CA TYR A 30 20.68 2.61 14.99
C TYR A 30 19.93 3.86 14.48
N VAL A 31 18.89 4.29 15.20
CA VAL A 31 18.09 5.46 14.83
C VAL A 31 18.95 6.72 14.78
N LYS A 32 19.84 6.95 15.76
CA LYS A 32 20.78 8.09 15.73
C LYS A 32 21.63 8.14 14.47
N ARG A 33 22.15 6.99 14.01
CA ARG A 33 22.95 6.93 12.77
C ARG A 33 22.12 7.22 11.53
N GLU A 34 20.92 6.66 11.44
CA GLU A 34 20.05 6.89 10.28
C GLU A 34 19.54 8.34 10.24
N VAL A 35 19.20 8.95 11.39
CA VAL A 35 18.85 10.37 11.48
C VAL A 35 20.03 11.25 11.06
N ALA A 36 21.26 10.92 11.46
CA ALA A 36 22.45 11.65 11.01
C ALA A 36 22.64 11.56 9.49
N ARG A 37 22.41 10.38 8.91
CA ARG A 37 22.46 10.19 7.44
C ARG A 37 21.37 11.00 6.73
N ILE A 38 20.15 11.04 7.25
CA ILE A 38 19.06 11.86 6.70
C ILE A 38 19.38 13.35 6.82
N ARG A 39 20.04 13.78 7.90
CA ARG A 39 20.50 15.16 8.07
C ARG A 39 21.54 15.54 7.00
N GLU A 40 22.48 14.66 6.70
CA GLU A 40 23.48 14.85 5.63
C GLU A 40 22.81 14.96 4.25
N PHE A 41 21.88 14.05 3.95
CA PHE A 41 21.05 14.14 2.75
C PHE A 41 20.33 15.49 2.63
N ILE A 42 19.78 16.01 3.73
CA ILE A 42 19.07 17.30 3.74
C ILE A 42 20.02 18.48 3.60
N SER A 43 21.24 18.42 4.16
CA SER A 43 22.21 19.50 3.97
C SER A 43 22.66 19.66 2.52
N ASP A 44 22.55 18.61 1.70
CA ASP A 44 22.85 18.65 0.27
C ASP A 44 21.69 19.19 -0.58
N LEU A 45 20.53 19.46 0.02
CA LEU A 45 19.36 20.00 -0.68
C LEU A 45 19.45 21.52 -0.81
N SER A 46 19.02 22.04 -1.97
CA SER A 46 18.86 23.48 -2.15
C SER A 46 17.62 24.01 -1.41
N MET A 47 17.62 25.30 -1.10
CA MET A 47 16.43 25.97 -0.55
C MET A 47 15.21 25.85 -1.46
N ASP A 48 15.42 25.75 -2.78
CA ASP A 48 14.34 25.59 -3.75
C ASP A 48 13.75 24.17 -3.72
N ASP A 49 14.58 23.15 -3.48
CA ASP A 49 14.10 21.77 -3.27
C ASP A 49 13.18 21.67 -2.05
N LEU A 50 13.56 22.36 -0.97
CA LEU A 50 12.77 22.41 0.27
C LEU A 50 11.43 23.11 0.08
N LYS A 51 11.43 24.25 -0.63
CA LYS A 51 10.21 25.05 -0.88
C LYS A 51 9.26 24.41 -1.88
N SER A 52 9.79 23.72 -2.89
CA SER A 52 8.99 23.08 -3.94
C SER A 52 8.42 21.73 -3.54
N GLY A 53 9.01 21.07 -2.53
CA GLY A 53 8.70 19.70 -2.15
C GLY A 53 9.46 18.65 -2.97
N ASP A 54 10.39 19.08 -3.85
CA ASP A 54 11.23 18.19 -4.64
C ASP A 54 12.19 17.34 -3.80
N TRP A 55 12.46 17.77 -2.57
CA TRP A 55 13.18 16.97 -1.58
C TRP A 55 12.59 15.58 -1.38
N PHE A 56 11.26 15.40 -1.51
CA PHE A 56 10.61 14.10 -1.32
C PHE A 56 10.89 13.15 -2.50
N ALA A 57 10.96 13.66 -3.73
CA ALA A 57 11.39 12.88 -4.89
C ALA A 57 12.85 12.45 -4.75
N LYS A 58 13.72 13.37 -4.29
CA LYS A 58 15.12 13.07 -3.98
C LYS A 58 15.25 12.08 -2.82
N LEU A 59 14.37 12.16 -1.82
CA LEU A 59 14.32 11.22 -0.70
C LEU A 59 13.89 9.83 -1.16
N LEU A 60 12.90 9.71 -2.05
CA LEU A 60 12.54 8.43 -2.66
C LEU A 60 13.75 7.79 -3.33
N ALA A 61 14.42 8.53 -4.21
CA ALA A 61 15.65 8.05 -4.85
C ALA A 61 16.73 7.66 -3.82
N PHE A 62 16.99 8.53 -2.83
CA PHE A 62 17.95 8.28 -1.76
C PHE A 62 17.63 7.03 -0.93
N SER A 63 16.37 6.87 -0.53
CA SER A 63 15.89 5.79 0.32
C SER A 63 15.90 4.42 -0.38
N LEU A 64 15.72 4.43 -1.71
CA LEU A 64 15.45 3.23 -2.49
C LEU A 64 16.67 2.75 -3.28
N ASN A 65 17.58 3.63 -3.71
CA ASN A 65 18.69 3.31 -4.62
C ASN A 65 19.59 2.16 -4.12
N GLN A 66 19.93 2.14 -2.82
CA GLN A 66 20.78 1.09 -2.25
C GLN A 66 19.98 0.01 -1.50
N TYR A 67 18.78 0.32 -1.04
CA TYR A 67 18.03 -0.60 -0.17
C TYR A 67 17.32 -1.70 -0.96
N VAL A 68 16.68 -1.32 -2.05
CA VAL A 68 15.84 -2.18 -2.90
C VAL A 68 16.70 -3.20 -3.66
N THR A 69 17.95 -2.83 -3.96
CA THR A 69 18.92 -3.73 -4.59
C THR A 69 19.50 -4.77 -3.62
N GLN A 70 19.33 -4.60 -2.30
CA GLN A 70 19.88 -5.48 -1.27
C GLN A 70 18.83 -6.31 -0.53
N VAL A 71 17.57 -5.92 -0.61
CA VAL A 71 16.47 -6.53 0.16
C VAL A 71 15.48 -7.17 -0.80
N ASP A 72 15.62 -8.48 -0.94
CA ASP A 72 14.74 -9.35 -1.71
C ASP A 72 14.13 -10.44 -0.81
N ALA A 73 13.32 -11.33 -1.40
CA ALA A 73 12.73 -12.44 -0.67
C ALA A 73 13.81 -13.35 -0.05
N ALA A 74 14.96 -13.50 -0.70
CA ALA A 74 16.08 -14.32 -0.21
C ALA A 74 16.72 -13.72 1.05
N TYR A 75 16.88 -12.39 1.10
CA TYR A 75 17.34 -11.66 2.27
C TYR A 75 16.48 -11.97 3.50
N PHE A 76 15.16 -11.90 3.36
CA PHE A 76 14.25 -12.18 4.47
C PHE A 76 14.21 -13.65 4.86
N LYS A 77 14.23 -14.58 3.89
CA LYS A 77 14.32 -16.02 4.17
C LYS A 77 15.58 -16.38 4.95
N LYS A 78 16.72 -15.76 4.63
CA LYS A 78 17.98 -15.95 5.37
C LYS A 78 17.91 -15.35 6.78
N LYS A 79 17.28 -14.19 6.93
CA LYS A 79 17.22 -13.45 8.20
C LYS A 79 16.20 -14.02 9.19
N TYR A 80 15.11 -14.58 8.68
CA TYR A 80 14.00 -15.13 9.45
C TYR A 80 13.68 -16.55 8.94
N PRO A 81 14.59 -17.52 9.15
CA PRO A 81 14.35 -18.88 8.68
C PRO A 81 13.13 -19.48 9.37
N HIS A 82 12.31 -20.21 8.60
CA HIS A 82 11.13 -20.96 9.07
C HIS A 82 9.97 -20.13 9.62
N LEU A 83 9.97 -18.80 9.45
CA LEU A 83 8.83 -17.97 9.82
C LEU A 83 7.92 -17.71 8.60
N PRO A 84 6.58 -17.75 8.78
CA PRO A 84 5.65 -17.36 7.73
C PRO A 84 5.76 -15.84 7.46
N PRO A 85 5.48 -15.39 6.23
CA PRO A 85 5.54 -13.97 5.86
C PRO A 85 4.79 -13.05 6.83
N ASP A 86 3.58 -13.44 7.25
CA ASP A 86 2.73 -12.64 8.16
C ASP A 86 3.44 -12.29 9.48
N ALA A 87 4.18 -13.24 10.06
CA ALA A 87 4.89 -13.05 11.32
C ALA A 87 6.10 -12.11 11.14
N VAL A 88 6.81 -12.24 10.02
CA VAL A 88 7.95 -11.36 9.70
C VAL A 88 7.45 -9.95 9.43
N VAL A 89 6.34 -9.79 8.70
CA VAL A 89 5.69 -8.50 8.43
C VAL A 89 5.31 -7.80 9.73
N ASP A 90 4.68 -8.49 10.69
CA ASP A 90 4.32 -7.88 11.99
C ASP A 90 5.56 -7.42 12.76
N ALA A 91 6.66 -8.18 12.69
CA ALA A 91 7.93 -7.77 13.27
C ALA A 91 8.52 -6.54 12.57
N ARG A 92 8.40 -6.42 11.23
CA ARG A 92 8.85 -5.23 10.48
C ARG A 92 8.03 -3.99 10.85
N ILE A 93 6.71 -4.12 10.94
CA ILE A 93 5.80 -3.01 11.33
C ILE A 93 6.13 -2.57 12.76
N LYS A 94 6.28 -3.51 13.70
CA LYS A 94 6.64 -3.20 15.09
C LYS A 94 8.01 -2.50 15.17
N MET A 95 9.00 -2.97 14.40
CA MET A 95 10.33 -2.35 14.34
C MET A 95 10.27 -0.92 13.80
N ALA A 96 9.58 -0.69 12.68
CA ALA A 96 9.42 0.65 12.10
C ALA A 96 8.69 1.61 13.05
N ALA A 97 7.61 1.14 13.69
CA ALA A 97 6.88 1.91 14.69
C ALA A 97 7.76 2.26 15.90
N ASN A 98 8.55 1.31 16.38
CA ASN A 98 9.50 1.54 17.47
C ASN A 98 10.59 2.56 17.07
N TYR A 99 11.07 2.52 15.82
CA TYR A 99 12.09 3.46 15.33
C TYR A 99 11.53 4.87 15.14
N ALA A 100 10.28 4.99 14.72
CA ALA A 100 9.56 6.26 14.67
C ALA A 100 9.33 6.85 16.08
N ALA A 101 9.08 5.98 17.07
CA ALA A 101 8.98 6.39 18.47
C ALA A 101 10.31 6.91 19.03
N ILE A 102 11.42 6.19 18.79
CA ILE A 102 12.76 6.61 19.20
C ILE A 102 13.12 7.96 18.56
N GLU A 103 12.84 8.14 17.28
CA GLU A 103 13.08 9.42 16.63
C GLU A 103 12.25 10.54 17.24
N GLY A 104 10.95 10.35 17.48
CA GLY A 104 10.12 11.35 18.16
C GLY A 104 10.69 11.76 19.53
N ALA A 105 11.25 10.82 20.28
CA ALA A 105 11.95 11.08 21.54
C ALA A 105 13.26 11.87 21.35
N LEU A 106 14.05 11.56 20.32
CA LEU A 106 15.29 12.30 20.01
C LEU A 106 14.98 13.72 19.54
N SER A 107 14.03 13.89 18.64
CA SER A 107 13.69 15.18 18.05
C SER A 107 13.08 16.12 19.08
N SER A 108 12.17 15.64 19.94
CA SER A 108 11.59 16.44 21.04
C SER A 108 12.63 16.98 22.04
N SER A 109 13.72 16.23 22.29
CA SER A 109 14.85 16.71 23.11
C SER A 109 15.64 17.84 22.42
N ALA A 110 15.79 17.79 21.10
CA ALA A 110 16.48 18.81 20.31
C ALA A 110 15.65 20.10 20.15
N TYR A 111 14.33 19.98 19.96
CA TYR A 111 13.41 21.13 19.86
C TYR A 111 13.37 21.98 21.13
N THR A 112 13.42 21.34 22.30
CA THR A 112 13.41 22.04 23.60
C THR A 112 14.63 22.97 23.75
N GLY A 113 15.80 22.57 23.23
CA GLY A 113 17.01 23.40 23.25
C GLY A 113 17.00 24.54 22.23
N ALA A 114 16.50 24.30 21.02
CA ALA A 114 16.48 25.31 19.95
C ALA A 114 15.43 26.42 20.18
N VAL A 115 14.24 26.05 20.69
CA VAL A 115 13.19 27.01 21.06
C VAL A 115 13.63 27.86 22.26
N ALA A 116 14.31 27.29 23.25
CA ALA A 116 14.90 28.06 24.36
C ALA A 116 15.95 29.08 23.87
N ALA A 117 16.77 28.70 22.88
CA ALA A 117 17.80 29.57 22.31
C ALA A 117 17.25 30.69 21.40
N THR A 118 16.08 30.48 20.77
CA THR A 118 15.44 31.50 19.91
C THR A 118 14.52 32.44 20.70
N ILE A 119 13.95 31.98 21.81
CA ILE A 119 13.23 32.85 22.75
C ILE A 119 14.21 33.80 23.45
N SER A 120 15.43 33.36 23.77
CA SER A 120 16.44 34.21 24.44
C SER A 120 17.10 35.23 23.51
N SER A 121 17.04 35.06 22.19
CA SER A 121 17.76 35.90 21.22
C SER A 121 16.96 37.09 20.67
N GLY A 122 15.83 37.45 21.29
CA GLY A 122 15.06 38.69 21.05
C GLY A 122 15.18 39.32 19.66
N GLY A 123 14.32 38.96 18.70
CA GLY A 123 14.07 39.81 17.54
C GLY A 123 13.63 39.11 16.26
N GLY A 124 12.45 39.50 15.75
CA GLY A 124 12.19 39.52 14.30
C GLY A 124 11.29 38.43 13.75
N ALA A 125 9.98 38.62 13.85
CA ALA A 125 8.98 37.94 13.04
C ALA A 125 9.15 38.34 11.55
N SER A 126 9.71 37.45 10.73
CA SER A 126 9.59 37.50 9.27
C SER A 126 9.18 36.13 8.75
N PRO A 127 8.14 36.01 7.90
CA PRO A 127 7.77 34.76 7.23
C PRO A 127 8.88 34.16 6.35
N LEU A 128 9.98 34.90 6.12
CA LEU A 128 11.12 34.52 5.28
C LEU A 128 12.36 34.08 6.06
N ALA A 129 12.38 34.21 7.38
CA ALA A 129 13.37 33.51 8.20
C ALA A 129 12.83 32.11 8.42
N LEU A 130 13.30 31.11 7.66
CA LEU A 130 13.18 29.73 8.12
C LEU A 130 13.93 29.70 9.47
N PRO A 131 13.23 29.53 10.61
CA PRO A 131 13.94 29.42 11.87
C PRO A 131 14.85 28.20 11.76
N ALA A 132 15.90 28.11 12.57
CA ALA A 132 16.64 26.85 12.73
C ALA A 132 15.69 25.63 12.99
N GLY A 133 14.46 25.87 13.46
CA GLY A 133 13.39 24.87 13.57
C GLY A 133 12.73 24.39 12.27
N GLY A 134 12.94 25.03 11.12
CA GLY A 134 12.46 24.57 9.82
C GLY A 134 13.26 23.38 9.26
N ALA A 135 14.58 23.38 9.50
CA ALA A 135 15.46 22.31 9.05
C ALA A 135 15.25 21.01 9.85
N SER A 136 15.06 21.10 11.17
CA SER A 136 14.75 19.93 12.01
C SER A 136 13.41 19.29 11.63
N PHE A 137 12.40 20.09 11.29
CA PHE A 137 11.11 19.55 10.85
C PHE A 137 11.23 18.76 9.54
N VAL A 138 12.03 19.25 8.58
CA VAL A 138 12.30 18.52 7.34
C VAL A 138 13.07 17.24 7.62
N ILE A 139 14.01 17.24 8.58
CA ILE A 139 14.73 16.03 9.01
C ILE A 139 13.77 14.99 9.57
N ASP A 140 12.90 15.35 10.51
CA ASP A 140 11.95 14.44 11.13
C ASP A 140 10.97 13.88 10.09
N MET A 141 10.42 14.76 9.24
CA MET A 141 9.50 14.37 8.18
C MET A 141 10.18 13.46 7.15
N SER A 142 11.43 13.72 6.79
CA SER A 142 12.20 12.89 5.87
C SER A 142 12.53 11.53 6.46
N TYR A 143 12.89 11.48 7.74
CA TYR A 143 13.19 10.23 8.42
C TYR A 143 11.93 9.36 8.58
N LEU A 144 10.79 9.95 8.97
CA LEU A 144 9.53 9.22 9.06
C LEU A 144 9.07 8.70 7.69
N SER A 145 9.18 9.54 6.65
CA SER A 145 8.89 9.14 5.27
C SER A 145 9.80 7.99 4.81
N TYR A 146 11.10 8.08 5.10
CA TYR A 146 12.08 7.02 4.84
C TYR A 146 11.68 5.70 5.52
N LEU A 147 11.31 5.73 6.80
CA LEU A 147 10.87 4.54 7.52
C LEU A 147 9.58 3.94 6.92
N GLN A 148 8.60 4.77 6.59
CA GLN A 148 7.32 4.33 6.03
C GLN A 148 7.47 3.71 4.64
N LEU A 149 8.28 4.31 3.77
CA LEU A 149 8.61 3.79 2.45
C LEU A 149 9.35 2.46 2.55
N ARG A 150 10.37 2.40 3.40
CA ARG A 150 11.16 1.17 3.62
C ARG A 150 10.31 0.03 4.17
N MET A 151 9.44 0.34 5.13
CA MET A 151 8.50 -0.63 5.70
C MET A 151 7.53 -1.13 4.64
N ALA A 152 6.92 -0.25 3.83
CA ALA A 152 6.00 -0.65 2.78
C ALA A 152 6.67 -1.55 1.73
N TYR A 153 7.91 -1.22 1.34
CA TYR A 153 8.72 -2.05 0.44
C TYR A 153 9.05 -3.42 1.05
N ASP A 154 9.49 -3.46 2.32
CA ASP A 154 9.74 -4.72 3.02
C ASP A 154 8.51 -5.63 3.03
N ILE A 155 7.32 -5.06 3.27
CA ILE A 155 6.06 -5.81 3.28
C ILE A 155 5.75 -6.37 1.89
N SER A 156 5.99 -5.60 0.82
CA SER A 156 5.76 -6.05 -0.55
C SER A 156 6.65 -7.23 -0.91
N VAL A 157 7.95 -7.14 -0.58
CA VAL A 157 8.92 -8.22 -0.79
C VAL A 157 8.55 -9.46 0.03
N LEU A 158 8.13 -9.30 1.29
CA LEU A 158 7.74 -10.41 2.16
C LEU A 158 6.51 -11.15 1.65
N TYR A 159 5.56 -10.45 1.04
CA TYR A 159 4.38 -11.03 0.40
C TYR A 159 4.62 -11.55 -1.02
N GLY A 160 5.85 -11.49 -1.53
CA GLY A 160 6.17 -11.97 -2.88
C GLY A 160 5.70 -11.04 -3.99
N ILE A 161 5.44 -9.76 -3.67
CA ILE A 161 5.04 -8.69 -4.60
C ILE A 161 6.17 -7.64 -4.62
N PRO A 162 7.36 -7.98 -5.12
CA PRO A 162 8.45 -7.01 -5.21
C PRO A 162 8.05 -5.89 -6.18
N LEU A 163 8.13 -4.64 -5.72
CA LEU A 163 7.77 -3.48 -6.53
C LEU A 163 8.95 -3.06 -7.41
N ASP A 164 8.75 -2.91 -8.71
CA ASP A 164 9.73 -2.33 -9.63
C ASP A 164 9.65 -0.81 -9.59
N LEU A 165 10.68 -0.18 -9.05
CA LEU A 165 10.71 1.27 -8.90
C LEU A 165 11.11 2.02 -10.18
N ASN A 166 11.43 1.30 -11.24
CA ASN A 166 11.53 1.88 -12.58
C ASN A 166 10.16 2.00 -13.23
N ASP A 167 9.16 1.26 -12.75
CA ASP A 167 7.77 1.38 -13.17
C ASP A 167 7.08 2.50 -12.35
N PRO A 168 6.55 3.54 -13.04
CA PRO A 168 5.74 4.58 -12.41
C PRO A 168 4.59 4.05 -11.54
N ASP A 169 3.93 2.96 -11.95
CA ASP A 169 2.75 2.43 -11.24
C ASP A 169 3.14 1.76 -9.92
N ASP A 170 4.21 0.97 -9.91
CA ASP A 170 4.77 0.34 -8.71
C ASP A 170 5.39 1.35 -7.75
N THR A 171 6.06 2.38 -8.29
CA THR A 171 6.54 3.51 -7.48
C THR A 171 5.38 4.25 -6.82
N TRP A 172 4.27 4.48 -7.55
CA TRP A 172 3.08 5.09 -7.00
C TRP A 172 2.38 4.20 -5.97
N LYS A 173 2.32 2.88 -6.21
CA LYS A 173 1.80 1.88 -5.28
C LYS A 173 2.58 1.91 -3.96
N LEU A 174 3.91 1.96 -4.01
CA LEU A 174 4.75 2.11 -2.81
C LEU A 174 4.38 3.36 -2.00
N VAL A 175 4.25 4.51 -2.67
CA VAL A 175 3.88 5.78 -2.01
C VAL A 175 2.48 5.68 -1.40
N LYS A 176 1.49 5.12 -2.11
CA LYS A 176 0.14 4.93 -1.57
C LYS A 176 0.14 4.06 -0.31
N LEU A 177 0.90 2.96 -0.33
CA LEU A 177 1.02 2.02 0.80
C LEU A 177 1.71 2.66 2.00
N ALA A 178 2.82 3.38 1.77
CA ALA A 178 3.61 4.01 2.83
C ALA A 178 2.83 5.12 3.57
N PHE A 179 2.02 5.90 2.85
CA PHE A 179 1.31 7.06 3.39
C PHE A 179 -0.19 6.86 3.53
N ASP A 180 -0.69 5.62 3.35
CA ASP A 180 -2.10 5.27 3.51
C ASP A 180 -3.04 6.19 2.69
N ILE A 181 -2.64 6.44 1.44
CA ILE A 181 -3.37 7.30 0.53
C ILE A 181 -4.52 6.50 -0.08
N LYS A 182 -5.75 6.79 0.37
CA LYS A 182 -6.96 6.33 -0.29
C LYS A 182 -7.22 7.18 -1.54
N VAL A 183 -7.06 6.60 -2.72
CA VAL A 183 -7.58 7.19 -3.95
C VAL A 183 -9.02 6.69 -4.08
N GLY A 184 -9.99 7.59 -3.92
CA GLY A 184 -11.39 7.22 -4.13
C GLY A 184 -11.70 7.13 -5.62
N GLU A 185 -12.42 6.09 -6.03
CA GLU A 185 -12.92 5.81 -7.39
C GLU A 185 -14.05 6.76 -7.83
N THR A 186 -14.04 8.02 -7.39
CA THR A 186 -14.95 9.03 -7.94
C THR A 186 -14.26 9.72 -9.11
N ALA A 187 -14.36 9.06 -10.26
CA ALA A 187 -14.08 9.61 -11.58
C ALA A 187 -14.78 10.97 -11.75
N GLY A 188 -14.04 11.97 -12.23
CA GLY A 188 -14.62 13.20 -12.78
C GLY A 188 -13.97 14.52 -12.37
N SER A 189 -13.26 14.60 -11.24
CA SER A 189 -12.41 15.76 -10.95
C SER A 189 -11.30 15.38 -9.98
N ALA A 190 -10.05 15.58 -10.41
CA ALA A 190 -8.82 15.21 -9.71
C ALA A 190 -8.64 15.99 -8.39
N VAL A 191 -9.47 15.68 -7.41
CA VAL A 191 -9.32 16.23 -6.07
C VAL A 191 -8.49 15.23 -5.27
N MET A 192 -7.19 15.54 -5.15
CA MET A 192 -6.21 14.90 -4.24
C MET A 192 -6.56 15.15 -2.76
N LYS A 193 -7.81 14.92 -2.36
CA LYS A 193 -8.29 15.03 -0.98
C LYS A 193 -7.60 13.92 -0.18
N GLY A 194 -6.71 14.31 0.73
CA GLY A 194 -5.99 13.37 1.60
C GLY A 194 -4.50 13.20 1.27
N VAL A 195 -4.06 13.56 0.06
CA VAL A 195 -2.62 13.51 -0.29
C VAL A 195 -1.87 14.66 0.41
N PRO A 196 -0.85 14.37 1.24
CA PRO A 196 0.03 15.38 1.80
C PRO A 196 0.66 16.26 0.73
N ALA A 197 0.77 17.57 0.99
CA ALA A 197 1.24 18.51 -0.03
C ALA A 197 2.65 18.21 -0.55
N PHE A 198 3.51 17.53 0.25
CA PHE A 198 4.88 17.20 -0.13
C PHE A 198 4.96 16.02 -1.11
N ILE A 199 3.87 15.26 -1.25
CA ILE A 199 3.78 14.13 -2.17
C ILE A 199 3.35 14.60 -3.57
N ARG A 200 2.70 15.75 -3.68
CA ARG A 200 2.19 16.29 -4.96
C ARG A 200 3.27 16.47 -6.04
N PRO A 201 4.49 16.96 -5.74
CA PRO A 201 5.55 17.05 -6.74
C PRO A 201 5.98 15.67 -7.28
N VAL A 202 5.99 14.65 -6.42
CA VAL A 202 6.29 13.27 -6.82
C VAL A 202 5.20 12.70 -7.73
N ILE A 203 3.93 12.89 -7.38
CA ILE A 203 2.81 12.48 -8.26
C ILE A 203 2.99 13.11 -9.64
N LYS A 204 3.30 14.41 -9.69
CA LYS A 204 3.58 15.07 -10.97
C LYS A 204 4.73 14.40 -11.69
N LYS A 205 5.87 14.15 -11.05
CA LYS A 205 7.04 13.53 -11.70
C LYS A 205 6.78 12.11 -12.20
N ILE A 206 6.07 11.28 -11.43
CA ILE A 206 5.69 9.91 -11.80
C ILE A 206 4.78 9.92 -13.03
N PHE A 207 3.70 10.73 -13.01
CA PHE A 207 2.68 10.70 -14.08
C PHE A 207 2.94 11.65 -15.25
N SER A 208 3.90 12.58 -15.16
CA SER A 208 4.18 13.55 -16.23
C SER A 208 5.26 13.12 -17.23
N GLY A 209 5.80 11.90 -17.11
CA GLY A 209 6.66 11.26 -18.12
C GLY A 209 7.60 12.24 -18.83
N SER A 210 8.46 12.93 -18.08
CA SER A 210 9.46 13.87 -18.61
C SER A 210 9.01 14.74 -19.80
N THR A 211 8.00 15.60 -19.62
CA THR A 211 7.89 16.82 -20.46
C THR A 211 7.84 18.08 -19.62
N LEU A 212 9.02 18.70 -19.54
CA LEU A 212 9.24 20.10 -19.17
C LEU A 212 8.48 21.03 -20.13
N ALA A 213 7.25 21.41 -19.80
CA ALA A 213 6.62 22.59 -20.42
C ALA A 213 5.54 23.26 -19.56
N THR A 214 4.91 22.57 -18.61
CA THR A 214 3.73 23.13 -17.91
C THR A 214 3.93 23.24 -16.40
N LEU A 215 5.01 23.91 -16.00
CA LEU A 215 5.27 24.25 -14.59
C LEU A 215 5.39 25.75 -14.33
N LYS A 216 4.75 26.61 -15.14
CA LYS A 216 4.76 28.07 -14.93
C LYS A 216 3.56 28.63 -14.15
N SER A 217 2.71 27.79 -13.56
CA SER A 217 1.57 28.29 -12.76
C SER A 217 1.21 27.44 -11.55
N LEU A 218 2.20 26.81 -10.91
CA LEU A 218 1.96 26.26 -9.57
C LEU A 218 2.07 27.40 -8.55
N PRO A 219 0.97 27.76 -7.83
CA PRO A 219 1.08 28.68 -6.72
C PRO A 219 2.08 28.11 -5.72
N VAL A 220 3.01 28.95 -5.28
CA VAL A 220 4.10 28.66 -4.34
C VAL A 220 3.57 27.78 -3.19
N VAL A 221 3.87 26.47 -3.24
CA VAL A 221 3.48 25.48 -2.23
C VAL A 221 4.40 25.58 -1.01
N GLY A 222 4.75 26.81 -0.61
CA GLY A 222 5.50 27.10 0.61
C GLY A 222 4.60 27.31 1.84
N LYS A 223 3.30 27.60 1.66
CA LYS A 223 2.43 28.02 2.77
C LYS A 223 1.59 26.90 3.41
N HIS A 224 1.41 25.78 2.71
CA HIS A 224 0.45 24.72 3.13
C HIS A 224 1.07 23.45 3.69
N LEU A 225 2.39 23.27 3.58
CA LEU A 225 3.11 22.17 4.26
C LEU A 225 3.19 22.38 5.76
N LEU A 226 3.34 23.64 6.17
CA LEU A 226 3.41 24.06 7.56
C LEU A 226 2.04 23.95 8.27
N GLN A 227 0.94 24.32 7.62
CA GLN A 227 -0.30 24.61 8.35
C GLN A 227 -1.05 23.41 8.95
N ARG A 228 -0.87 22.17 8.47
CA ARG A 228 -1.70 21.04 8.94
C ARG A 228 -0.98 20.00 9.81
N ASN A 229 0.35 19.89 9.70
CA ASN A 229 1.15 19.09 10.63
C ASN A 229 1.62 19.90 11.85
N ILE A 230 1.77 21.23 11.76
CA ILE A 230 2.21 22.09 12.89
C ILE A 230 1.18 22.20 14.00
N ILE A 231 -0.11 22.02 13.73
CA ILE A 231 -1.15 22.21 14.75
C ILE A 231 -1.00 21.22 15.92
N LYS A 232 -0.28 20.11 15.74
CA LYS A 232 0.06 19.18 16.83
C LYS A 232 1.39 19.49 17.55
N PHE A 233 2.22 20.38 17.01
CA PHE A 233 3.56 20.72 17.52
C PHE A 233 3.66 22.12 18.15
N ALA A 234 2.61 22.95 18.03
CA ALA A 234 2.63 24.36 18.41
C ALA A 234 1.86 24.69 19.71
N ILE A 235 1.66 23.73 20.61
CA ILE A 235 1.13 24.00 21.96
C ILE A 235 2.32 24.05 22.93
N PRO A 236 2.75 25.24 23.40
CA PRO A 236 3.77 25.35 24.43
C PRO A 236 3.27 24.70 25.72
N GLY A 237 4.03 23.74 26.26
CA GLY A 237 3.75 23.15 27.59
C GLY A 237 3.22 21.72 27.60
N LEU A 238 3.04 21.04 26.45
CA LEU A 238 2.70 19.61 26.41
C LEU A 238 3.91 18.79 25.98
N THR A 239 4.36 17.94 26.90
CA THR A 239 5.70 17.35 26.92
C THR A 239 5.83 16.13 26.00
N ILE A 240 7.08 15.85 25.67
CA ILE A 240 7.71 14.69 25.02
C ILE A 240 6.89 13.39 24.83
N PRO A 241 6.08 12.85 25.78
CA PRO A 241 5.36 11.58 25.58
C PRO A 241 4.44 11.50 24.35
N LEU A 242 3.80 12.62 23.96
CA LEU A 242 2.77 12.59 22.91
C LEU A 242 3.35 12.38 21.50
N THR A 243 4.52 12.94 21.21
CA THR A 243 5.15 12.82 19.87
C THR A 243 5.64 11.41 19.58
N THR A 244 6.30 10.79 20.55
CA THR A 244 6.72 9.38 20.53
C THR A 244 5.53 8.45 20.26
N ALA A 245 4.44 8.62 20.99
CA ALA A 245 3.25 7.78 20.87
C ALA A 245 2.53 7.98 19.53
N VAL A 246 2.42 9.22 19.05
CA VAL A 246 1.79 9.55 17.76
C VAL A 246 2.61 9.00 16.58
N ASN A 247 3.93 9.17 16.57
CA ASN A 247 4.80 8.64 15.50
C ASN A 247 4.76 7.11 15.45
N ARG A 248 4.77 6.45 16.62
CA ARG A 248 4.61 5.00 16.73
C ARG A 248 3.27 4.53 16.19
N TRP A 249 2.17 5.16 16.64
CA TRP A 249 0.81 4.78 16.27
C TRP A 249 0.56 4.98 14.77
N THR A 250 0.90 6.15 14.22
CA THR A 250 0.72 6.45 12.79
C THR A 250 1.50 5.48 11.91
N THR A 251 2.74 5.17 12.26
CA THR A 251 3.56 4.19 11.53
C THR A 251 2.99 2.78 11.63
N LYS A 252 2.50 2.37 12.82
CA LYS A 252 1.83 1.08 13.00
C LYS A 252 0.58 0.98 12.14
N VAL A 253 -0.25 2.02 12.11
CA VAL A 253 -1.48 2.06 11.27
C VAL A 253 -1.15 1.98 9.78
N ALA A 254 -0.18 2.78 9.31
CA ALA A 254 0.26 2.73 7.91
C ALA A 254 0.76 1.32 7.54
N GLY A 255 1.60 0.73 8.40
CA GLY A 255 2.10 -0.64 8.21
C GLY A 255 1.00 -1.70 8.20
N THR A 256 0.03 -1.62 9.12
CA THR A 256 -1.11 -2.56 9.16
C THR A 256 -1.99 -2.45 7.92
N ARG A 257 -2.18 -1.26 7.37
CA ARG A 257 -2.95 -1.08 6.13
C ARG A 257 -2.19 -1.56 4.90
N ALA A 258 -0.89 -1.28 4.81
CA ALA A 258 -0.03 -1.84 3.79
C ALA A 258 -0.03 -3.38 3.83
N LYS A 259 0.06 -3.95 5.04
CA LYS A 259 -0.10 -5.40 5.28
C LYS A 259 -1.43 -5.90 4.74
N ALA A 260 -2.56 -5.29 5.12
CA ALA A 260 -3.87 -5.75 4.68
C ALA A 260 -4.01 -5.73 3.13
N SER A 261 -3.54 -4.66 2.47
CA SER A 261 -3.59 -4.53 1.02
C SER A 261 -2.72 -5.56 0.30
N LEU A 262 -1.45 -5.69 0.68
CA LEU A 262 -0.51 -6.61 0.02
C LEU A 262 -0.77 -8.07 0.38
N ARG A 263 -1.26 -8.35 1.59
CA ARG A 263 -1.69 -9.69 1.97
C ARG A 263 -2.85 -10.16 1.11
N ARG A 264 -3.83 -9.29 0.82
CA ARG A 264 -4.96 -9.62 -0.05
C ARG A 264 -4.48 -9.97 -1.46
N GLU A 265 -3.61 -9.15 -2.03
CA GLU A 265 -3.01 -9.42 -3.34
C GLU A 265 -2.22 -10.74 -3.35
N ALA A 266 -1.44 -11.03 -2.30
CA ALA A 266 -0.75 -12.32 -2.17
C ALA A 266 -1.73 -13.50 -2.09
N GLN A 267 -2.84 -13.37 -1.37
CA GLN A 267 -3.89 -14.40 -1.34
C GLN A 267 -4.50 -14.63 -2.73
N ILE A 268 -4.68 -13.57 -3.53
CA ILE A 268 -5.16 -13.67 -4.92
C ILE A 268 -4.16 -14.41 -5.79
N ILE A 269 -2.87 -14.11 -5.66
CA ILE A 269 -1.79 -14.82 -6.37
C ILE A 269 -1.78 -16.30 -5.99
N GLU A 270 -1.81 -16.63 -4.70
CA GLU A 270 -1.83 -18.01 -4.21
C GLU A 270 -3.09 -18.76 -4.67
N ALA A 271 -4.26 -18.10 -4.66
CA ALA A 271 -5.51 -18.67 -5.15
C ALA A 271 -5.42 -18.95 -6.66
N SER A 272 -4.87 -18.02 -7.44
CA SER A 272 -4.66 -18.18 -8.89
C SER A 272 -3.77 -19.38 -9.19
N GLN A 273 -2.63 -19.49 -8.50
CA GLN A 273 -1.70 -20.60 -8.66
C GLN A 273 -2.35 -21.94 -8.31
N ARG A 274 -3.13 -21.98 -7.22
CA ARG A 274 -3.85 -23.19 -6.80
C ARG A 274 -4.93 -23.59 -7.81
N ILE A 275 -5.69 -22.62 -8.32
CA ILE A 275 -6.72 -22.86 -9.33
C ILE A 275 -6.08 -23.46 -10.59
N VAL A 276 -5.01 -22.86 -11.11
CA VAL A 276 -4.30 -23.37 -12.30
C VAL A 276 -3.70 -24.75 -12.05
N ALA A 277 -3.09 -24.99 -10.88
CA ALA A 277 -2.50 -26.29 -10.55
C ALA A 277 -3.53 -27.42 -10.38
N GLN A 278 -4.79 -27.08 -10.08
CA GLN A 278 -5.88 -28.05 -9.93
C GLN A 278 -6.75 -28.16 -11.20
N ALA A 279 -6.58 -27.27 -12.16
CA ALA A 279 -7.39 -27.23 -13.36
C ALA A 279 -7.01 -28.38 -14.31
N GLU A 280 -8.01 -29.20 -14.64
CA GLU A 280 -7.89 -30.17 -15.74
C GLU A 280 -7.78 -29.47 -17.09
N GLN A 281 -8.55 -28.40 -17.27
CA GLN A 281 -8.58 -27.59 -18.49
C GLN A 281 -8.61 -26.10 -18.14
N VAL A 282 -7.45 -25.45 -18.23
CA VAL A 282 -7.27 -24.05 -17.80
C VAL A 282 -8.08 -23.09 -18.68
N GLU A 283 -8.28 -23.41 -19.96
CA GLU A 283 -9.08 -22.60 -20.89
C GLU A 283 -10.53 -22.51 -20.42
N ALA A 284 -11.10 -23.64 -19.97
CA ALA A 284 -12.45 -23.69 -19.46
C ALA A 284 -12.58 -22.90 -18.15
N VAL A 285 -11.57 -22.98 -17.28
CA VAL A 285 -11.49 -22.19 -16.04
C VAL A 285 -11.44 -20.69 -16.34
N ILE A 286 -10.52 -20.24 -17.19
CA ILE A 286 -10.38 -18.81 -17.53
C ILE A 286 -11.67 -18.30 -18.19
N SER A 287 -12.26 -19.07 -19.11
CA SER A 287 -13.53 -18.72 -19.76
C SER A 287 -14.67 -18.55 -18.76
N ALA A 288 -14.84 -19.53 -17.86
CA ALA A 288 -15.93 -19.53 -16.89
C ALA A 288 -15.77 -18.39 -15.86
N LEU A 289 -14.55 -18.14 -15.41
CA LEU A 289 -14.27 -17.05 -14.48
C LEU A 289 -14.51 -15.69 -15.14
N TRP A 290 -14.07 -15.50 -16.38
CA TRP A 290 -14.35 -14.28 -17.14
C TRP A 290 -15.87 -14.08 -17.35
N TRP A 291 -16.60 -15.14 -17.69
CA TRP A 291 -18.05 -15.09 -17.84
C TRP A 291 -18.77 -14.64 -16.57
N ILE A 292 -18.34 -15.15 -15.42
CA ILE A 292 -18.91 -14.77 -14.12
C ILE A 292 -18.54 -13.34 -13.74
N ILE A 293 -17.26 -12.99 -13.79
CA ILE A 293 -16.75 -11.65 -13.41
C ILE A 293 -17.34 -10.55 -14.30
N ASN A 294 -17.55 -10.82 -15.60
CA ASN A 294 -18.03 -9.81 -16.54
C ASN A 294 -19.56 -9.66 -16.56
N VAL A 295 -20.31 -10.38 -15.71
CA VAL A 295 -21.78 -10.42 -15.77
C VAL A 295 -22.43 -9.05 -15.54
N ASP A 296 -21.87 -8.26 -14.63
CA ASP A 296 -22.39 -6.94 -14.26
C ASP A 296 -21.75 -5.80 -15.08
N LYS A 297 -20.85 -6.14 -16.00
CA LYS A 297 -20.03 -5.23 -16.83
C LYS A 297 -19.16 -4.26 -16.01
N SER A 298 -18.89 -4.57 -14.75
CA SER A 298 -18.12 -3.74 -13.81
C SER A 298 -17.10 -4.58 -13.03
N VAL A 299 -16.00 -4.89 -13.70
CA VAL A 299 -14.89 -5.66 -13.11
C VAL A 299 -14.21 -4.88 -11.97
N GLN A 300 -14.17 -5.45 -10.78
CA GLN A 300 -13.47 -4.90 -9.62
C GLN A 300 -11.94 -5.13 -9.73
N ASP A 301 -11.16 -4.35 -8.98
CA ASP A 301 -9.69 -4.46 -8.99
C ASP A 301 -9.19 -5.84 -8.57
N GLU A 302 -9.78 -6.44 -7.53
CA GLU A 302 -9.45 -7.80 -7.07
C GLU A 302 -9.76 -8.89 -8.11
N GLU A 303 -10.88 -8.79 -8.82
CA GLU A 303 -11.28 -9.74 -9.87
C GLU A 303 -10.37 -9.65 -11.09
N ARG A 304 -10.03 -8.42 -11.51
CA ARG A 304 -9.05 -8.15 -12.55
C ARG A 304 -7.69 -8.72 -12.19
N LEU A 305 -7.26 -8.56 -10.94
CA LEU A 305 -6.00 -9.07 -10.43
C LEU A 305 -5.97 -10.60 -10.41
N LEU A 306 -7.08 -11.24 -10.03
CA LEU A 306 -7.25 -12.70 -10.09
C LEU A 306 -7.09 -13.19 -11.53
N LEU A 307 -7.83 -12.63 -12.50
CA LEU A 307 -7.72 -12.99 -13.91
C LEU A 307 -6.30 -12.79 -14.45
N HIS A 308 -5.65 -11.68 -14.09
CA HIS A 308 -4.27 -11.43 -14.46
C HIS A 308 -3.34 -12.55 -13.96
N HIS A 309 -3.37 -12.88 -12.67
CA HIS A 309 -2.48 -13.90 -12.11
C HIS A 309 -2.84 -15.32 -12.52
N LEU A 310 -4.09 -15.61 -12.88
CA LEU A 310 -4.48 -16.87 -13.53
C LEU A 310 -3.77 -17.02 -14.87
N THR A 311 -3.81 -16.00 -15.73
CA THR A 311 -3.15 -16.05 -17.05
C THR A 311 -1.62 -16.14 -16.92
N ILE A 312 -1.01 -15.42 -15.98
CA ILE A 312 0.43 -15.52 -15.71
C ILE A 312 0.80 -16.91 -15.20
N SER A 313 0.05 -17.46 -14.24
CA SER A 313 0.32 -18.79 -13.67
C SER A 313 0.13 -19.89 -14.72
N ALA A 314 -0.88 -19.77 -15.58
CA ALA A 314 -1.12 -20.67 -16.70
C ALA A 314 0.05 -20.64 -17.72
N ALA A 315 0.48 -19.44 -18.13
CA ALA A 315 1.61 -19.27 -19.04
C ALA A 315 2.94 -19.85 -18.50
N GLN A 316 3.10 -19.86 -17.17
CA GLN A 316 4.29 -20.39 -16.49
C GLN A 316 4.20 -21.89 -16.14
N SER A 317 3.08 -22.55 -16.47
CA SER A 317 2.90 -23.97 -16.19
C SER A 317 3.89 -24.82 -17.01
N THR A 318 4.63 -25.70 -16.35
CA THR A 318 5.67 -26.52 -16.98
C THR A 318 5.11 -27.67 -17.82
N GLU A 319 3.88 -28.09 -17.57
CA GLU A 319 3.28 -29.25 -18.24
C GLU A 319 2.61 -28.85 -19.56
N ASN A 320 1.84 -27.76 -19.55
CA ASN A 320 0.97 -27.36 -20.68
C ASN A 320 1.13 -25.89 -21.11
N GLY A 321 2.22 -25.21 -20.70
CA GLY A 321 2.37 -23.76 -20.88
C GLY A 321 2.24 -23.27 -22.34
N GLU A 322 2.76 -23.99 -23.33
CA GLU A 322 2.65 -23.61 -24.75
C GLU A 322 1.21 -23.64 -25.27
N GLU A 323 0.41 -24.61 -24.84
CA GLU A 323 -1.00 -24.73 -25.21
C GLU A 323 -1.81 -23.60 -24.58
N TYR A 324 -1.61 -23.37 -23.27
CA TYR A 324 -2.26 -22.29 -22.54
C TYR A 324 -1.90 -20.91 -23.11
N LEU A 325 -0.65 -20.71 -23.54
CA LEU A 325 -0.23 -19.45 -24.18
C LEU A 325 -1.02 -19.14 -25.46
N ARG A 326 -1.36 -20.15 -26.26
CA ARG A 326 -2.17 -19.95 -27.48
C ARG A 326 -3.58 -19.48 -27.13
N TYR A 327 -4.20 -20.12 -26.15
CA TYR A 327 -5.52 -19.70 -25.67
C TYR A 327 -5.48 -18.29 -25.05
N ILE A 328 -4.49 -18.00 -24.22
CA ILE A 328 -4.32 -16.69 -23.59
C ILE A 328 -4.18 -15.59 -24.64
N GLU A 329 -3.48 -15.84 -25.76
CA GLU A 329 -3.35 -14.86 -26.82
C GLU A 329 -4.68 -14.55 -27.51
N ALA A 330 -5.51 -15.58 -27.74
CA ALA A 330 -6.88 -15.38 -28.23
C ALA A 330 -7.73 -14.63 -27.20
N PHE A 331 -7.65 -15.02 -25.92
CA PHE A 331 -8.39 -14.42 -24.81
C PHE A 331 -8.10 -12.91 -24.65
N LYS A 332 -6.85 -12.47 -24.83
CA LYS A 332 -6.49 -11.04 -24.78
C LYS A 332 -7.24 -10.17 -25.80
N SER A 333 -7.64 -10.76 -26.92
CA SER A 333 -8.37 -10.07 -27.99
C SER A 333 -9.89 -10.12 -27.83
N GLN A 334 -10.38 -10.81 -26.80
CA GLN A 334 -11.79 -11.06 -26.57
C GLN A 334 -12.49 -9.83 -25.98
N ILE A 335 -13.59 -9.40 -26.60
CA ILE A 335 -14.41 -8.26 -26.15
C ILE A 335 -15.69 -8.77 -25.46
N GLU A 336 -16.33 -9.78 -26.02
CA GLU A 336 -17.55 -10.40 -25.48
C GLU A 336 -17.31 -11.88 -25.18
N VAL A 337 -18.08 -12.41 -24.23
CA VAL A 337 -18.04 -13.84 -23.90
C VAL A 337 -18.79 -14.61 -24.99
N ASP A 338 -18.11 -15.53 -25.66
CA ASP A 338 -18.75 -16.52 -26.52
C ASP A 338 -19.30 -17.65 -25.62
N GLU A 339 -20.60 -17.61 -25.32
CA GLU A 339 -21.23 -18.61 -24.46
C GLU A 339 -21.22 -20.02 -25.09
N ASP A 340 -21.28 -20.13 -26.42
CA ASP A 340 -21.28 -21.44 -27.08
C ASP A 340 -19.90 -22.11 -26.95
N ASP A 341 -18.81 -21.35 -27.14
CA ASP A 341 -17.44 -21.81 -26.89
C ASP A 341 -17.23 -22.15 -25.41
N LEU A 342 -17.71 -21.31 -24.49
CA LEU A 342 -17.67 -21.56 -23.05
C LEU A 342 -18.31 -22.91 -22.69
N TRP A 343 -19.56 -23.13 -23.12
CA TRP A 343 -20.29 -24.36 -22.77
C TRP A 343 -19.68 -25.59 -23.46
N SER A 344 -19.15 -25.44 -24.68
CA SER A 344 -18.40 -26.50 -25.36
C SER A 344 -17.19 -26.93 -24.55
N ARG A 345 -16.39 -25.99 -24.03
CA ARG A 345 -15.23 -26.29 -23.16
C ARG A 345 -15.67 -26.95 -21.85
N ILE A 346 -16.68 -26.39 -21.18
CA ILE A 346 -17.19 -26.96 -19.92
C ILE A 346 -17.68 -28.40 -20.09
N SER A 347 -18.27 -28.74 -21.25
CA SER A 347 -18.76 -30.09 -21.53
C SER A 347 -17.66 -31.16 -21.64
N GLN A 348 -16.39 -30.73 -21.80
CA GLN A 348 -15.23 -31.63 -21.88
C GLN A 348 -14.61 -31.93 -20.52
N ILE A 349 -15.03 -31.23 -19.46
CA ILE A 349 -14.51 -31.41 -18.11
C ILE A 349 -15.01 -32.73 -17.53
N SER A 350 -14.11 -33.48 -16.89
CA SER A 350 -14.46 -34.74 -16.23
C SER A 350 -15.31 -34.52 -14.97
N GLU A 351 -15.93 -35.59 -14.46
CA GLU A 351 -16.65 -35.58 -13.18
C GLU A 351 -15.73 -35.18 -12.00
N ASP A 352 -14.42 -35.44 -12.07
CA ASP A 352 -13.44 -35.04 -11.05
C ASP A 352 -13.00 -33.57 -11.21
N GLY A 353 -13.00 -33.05 -12.44
CA GLY A 353 -12.68 -31.65 -12.74
C GLY A 353 -13.82 -30.69 -12.41
N ALA A 354 -15.08 -31.14 -12.52
CA ALA A 354 -16.27 -30.32 -12.31
C ALA A 354 -16.31 -29.62 -10.93
N PRO A 355 -16.09 -30.31 -9.79
CA PRO A 355 -16.02 -29.65 -8.48
C PRO A 355 -14.92 -28.60 -8.38
N LYS A 356 -13.77 -28.81 -9.03
CA LYS A 356 -12.63 -27.89 -9.01
C LYS A 356 -12.91 -26.62 -9.80
N LEU A 357 -13.54 -26.74 -10.97
CA LEU A 357 -14.02 -25.59 -11.74
C LEU A 357 -15.05 -24.78 -10.95
N TYR A 358 -16.05 -25.46 -10.36
CA TYR A 358 -17.07 -24.79 -9.57
C TYR A 358 -16.46 -24.05 -8.37
N HIS A 359 -15.51 -24.68 -7.67
CA HIS A 359 -14.79 -24.05 -6.56
C HIS A 359 -14.00 -22.81 -7.02
N ALA A 360 -13.32 -22.87 -8.17
CA ALA A 360 -12.63 -21.72 -8.75
C ALA A 360 -13.58 -20.56 -9.08
N ALA A 361 -14.77 -20.88 -9.62
CA ALA A 361 -15.81 -19.90 -9.91
C ALA A 361 -16.33 -19.22 -8.63
N VAL A 362 -16.54 -19.98 -7.55
CA VAL A 362 -16.95 -19.41 -6.25
C VAL A 362 -15.86 -18.51 -5.66
N ILE A 363 -14.58 -18.88 -5.78
CA ILE A 363 -13.47 -18.00 -5.37
C ILE A 363 -13.52 -16.68 -6.16
N ALA A 364 -13.69 -16.76 -7.48
CA ALA A 364 -13.70 -15.58 -8.34
C ALA A 364 -14.81 -14.59 -7.97
N SER A 365 -16.03 -15.06 -7.71
CA SER A 365 -17.13 -14.19 -7.25
C SER A 365 -16.97 -13.63 -5.83
N ALA A 366 -16.11 -14.24 -5.02
CA ALA A 366 -15.94 -13.86 -3.62
C ALA A 366 -14.67 -13.05 -3.35
N VAL A 367 -13.80 -12.89 -4.34
CA VAL A 367 -12.43 -12.36 -4.18
C VAL A 367 -12.40 -10.90 -3.70
N ASP A 368 -13.42 -10.12 -4.07
CA ASP A 368 -13.65 -8.75 -3.62
C ASP A 368 -14.33 -8.66 -2.23
N GLY A 369 -14.70 -9.83 -1.67
CA GLY A 369 -15.42 -9.99 -0.40
C GLY A 369 -16.95 -9.96 -0.51
N LYS A 370 -17.53 -9.84 -1.71
CA LYS A 370 -18.98 -9.71 -1.93
C LYS A 370 -19.45 -10.37 -3.23
N ILE A 371 -20.23 -11.42 -3.08
CA ILE A 371 -20.97 -12.01 -4.22
C ILE A 371 -22.27 -11.25 -4.46
N SER A 372 -22.44 -10.75 -5.68
CA SER A 372 -23.67 -10.11 -6.16
C SER A 372 -24.79 -11.14 -6.45
N LYS A 373 -26.02 -10.65 -6.66
CA LYS A 373 -27.13 -11.53 -7.02
C LYS A 373 -26.95 -12.15 -8.40
N GLN A 374 -26.36 -11.43 -9.34
CA GLN A 374 -26.19 -11.89 -10.72
C GLN A 374 -25.15 -13.02 -10.78
N GLU A 375 -24.02 -12.84 -10.11
CA GLU A 375 -23.00 -13.90 -9.99
C GLU A 375 -23.55 -15.14 -9.28
N LEU A 376 -24.36 -14.98 -8.24
CA LEU A 376 -24.99 -16.11 -7.57
C LEU A 376 -25.90 -16.93 -8.51
N GLU A 377 -26.66 -16.26 -9.37
CA GLU A 377 -27.49 -16.95 -10.38
C GLU A 377 -26.62 -17.65 -11.43
N LEU A 378 -25.50 -17.06 -11.85
CA LEU A 378 -24.54 -17.72 -12.75
C LEU A 378 -23.86 -18.92 -12.09
N LEU A 379 -23.52 -18.84 -10.81
CA LEU A 379 -22.96 -19.98 -10.05
C LEU A 379 -23.98 -21.12 -9.96
N LYS A 380 -25.26 -20.84 -9.71
CA LYS A 380 -26.32 -21.86 -9.75
C LYS A 380 -26.44 -22.51 -11.13
N LEU A 381 -26.38 -21.69 -12.19
CA LEU A 381 -26.42 -22.18 -13.56
C LEU A 381 -25.20 -23.07 -13.87
N LEU A 382 -24.01 -22.64 -13.48
CA LEU A 382 -22.78 -23.41 -13.65
C LEU A 382 -22.82 -24.74 -12.90
N ALA A 383 -23.23 -24.74 -11.62
CA ALA A 383 -23.40 -25.97 -10.83
C ALA A 383 -24.33 -26.96 -11.53
N LYS A 384 -25.49 -26.49 -11.99
CA LYS A 384 -26.47 -27.31 -12.72
C LYS A 384 -25.87 -27.91 -14.00
N ARG A 385 -25.07 -27.15 -14.75
CA ARG A 385 -24.41 -27.60 -15.99
C ARG A 385 -23.30 -28.62 -15.73
N LEU A 386 -22.62 -28.48 -14.60
CA LEU A 386 -21.59 -29.41 -14.13
C LEU A 386 -22.17 -30.65 -13.43
N GLY A 387 -23.50 -30.76 -13.30
CA GLY A 387 -24.14 -31.88 -12.61
C GLY A 387 -23.96 -31.87 -11.09
N LEU A 388 -23.65 -30.70 -10.51
CA LEU A 388 -23.40 -30.52 -9.07
C LEU A 388 -24.61 -29.90 -8.37
N GLU A 389 -24.76 -30.23 -7.09
CA GLU A 389 -25.66 -29.47 -6.20
C GLU A 389 -25.04 -28.12 -5.86
N HIS A 390 -25.87 -27.07 -5.82
CA HIS A 390 -25.41 -25.73 -5.45
C HIS A 390 -25.06 -25.68 -3.96
N ASP A 391 -23.77 -25.56 -3.65
CA ASP A 391 -23.26 -25.55 -2.28
C ASP A 391 -23.24 -24.14 -1.68
N GLU A 392 -24.31 -23.79 -0.96
CA GLU A 392 -24.39 -22.52 -0.22
C GLU A 392 -23.37 -22.43 0.94
N LYS A 393 -22.97 -23.57 1.53
CA LYS A 393 -22.01 -23.57 2.64
C LYS A 393 -20.61 -23.23 2.15
N LEU A 394 -20.21 -23.79 1.00
CA LEU A 394 -18.94 -23.47 0.35
C LEU A 394 -18.85 -21.97 0.03
N ILE A 395 -19.94 -21.40 -0.49
CA ILE A 395 -20.03 -19.97 -0.79
C ILE A 395 -19.84 -19.13 0.48
N ASP A 396 -20.53 -19.48 1.56
CA ASP A 396 -20.43 -18.76 2.83
C ASP A 396 -19.03 -18.89 3.47
N GLU A 397 -18.39 -20.06 3.35
CA GLU A 397 -17.04 -20.30 3.84
C GLU A 397 -16.02 -19.44 3.06
N ILE A 398 -16.03 -19.52 1.73
CA ILE A 398 -15.13 -18.74 0.87
C ILE A 398 -15.35 -17.25 1.09
N LYS A 399 -16.61 -16.78 1.14
CA LYS A 399 -16.93 -15.38 1.41
C LYS A 399 -16.39 -14.89 2.76
N ARG A 400 -16.32 -15.75 3.79
CA ARG A 400 -15.71 -15.40 5.08
C ARG A 400 -14.18 -15.33 5.01
N GLN A 401 -13.55 -16.10 4.14
CA GLN A 401 -12.09 -16.07 3.94
C GLN A 401 -11.61 -14.77 3.27
N TRP A 402 -12.46 -14.16 2.43
CA TRP A 402 -12.14 -12.94 1.67
C TRP A 402 -12.67 -11.63 2.28
N LYS A 403 -13.49 -11.71 3.33
CA LYS A 403 -13.87 -10.55 4.17
C LYS A 403 -12.71 -10.08 5.04
#